data_AF-A0A2S0L1M2-F1
#
_entry.id   AF-A0A2S0L1M2-F1
#
_cell.length_a   1.000
_cell.length_b   1.000
_cell.length_c   1.000
_cell.angle_alpha   90.00
_cell.angle_beta   90.00
_cell.angle_gamma   90.00
#
_symmetry.space_group_name_H-M   'P 1'
#
loop_
_entity.id
_entity.type
_entity.pdbx_description
1 polymer ?
#
loop_
_entity_poly.entity_id
_entity_poly.type
_entity_poly.pdbx_seq_one_letter_code
_entity_poly.pdbx_strand_id
1 'polypeptide(L)' 'MEHNLVRATVIPEIVHLICKYYKISEKEALCRFYKSKTAANYADEETGIYGQSALYIAGLFIMEQDGKIDEERFA' A
#
# COMPACT_ATOMS: atom_id res chain seq x y z
N MET A 1 0.64 -5.10 20.51
CA MET A 1 1.54 -3.93 20.65
C MET A 1 2.61 -3.93 19.54
N GLU A 2 3.19 -5.09 19.17
CA GLU A 2 4.10 -5.22 18.01
C GLU A 2 3.48 -4.81 16.67
N HIS A 3 2.22 -5.15 16.41
CA HIS A 3 1.55 -4.86 15.15
C HIS A 3 1.42 -3.36 14.82
N ASN A 4 1.31 -2.50 15.84
CA ASN A 4 1.26 -1.05 15.63
C ASN A 4 2.62 -0.47 15.18
N LEU A 5 3.74 -1.07 15.62
CA LEU A 5 5.08 -0.61 15.26
C LEU A 5 5.42 -1.01 13.83
N VAL A 6 5.11 -2.24 13.42
CA VAL A 6 5.33 -2.71 12.03
C VAL A 6 4.50 -1.89 11.04
N ARG A 7 3.24 -1.58 11.36
CA ARG A 7 2.40 -0.70 10.52
C ARG A 7 2.97 0.71 10.41
N ALA A 8 3.51 1.26 11.50
CA ALA A 8 4.11 2.59 11.49
C ALA A 8 5.37 2.66 10.61
N THR A 9 6.08 1.56 10.41
CA THR A 9 7.28 1.51 9.56
C THR A 9 6.99 1.16 8.10
N VAL A 10 5.97 0.34 7.82
CA VAL A 10 5.69 -0.18 6.47
C VAL A 10 4.78 0.74 5.65
N ILE A 11 3.81 1.41 6.29
CA ILE A 11 2.88 2.32 5.59
C ILE A 11 3.61 3.45 4.84
N PRO A 12 4.62 4.13 5.41
CA PRO A 12 5.38 5.15 4.68
C PRO A 12 6.03 4.62 3.40
N GLU A 13 6.54 3.39 3.41
CA GLU A 13 7.15 2.76 2.24
C GLU A 13 6.11 2.40 1.16
N ILE A 14 4.93 1.89 1.56
CA ILE A 14 3.81 1.65 0.65
C ILE A 14 3.41 2.96 -0.04
N VAL A 15 3.26 4.04 0.72
CA VAL A 15 2.87 5.36 0.20
C VAL A 15 3.93 5.90 -0.75
N HIS A 16 5.21 5.71 -0.44
CA HIS A 16 6.32 6.09 -1.34
C HIS A 16 6.24 5.37 -2.70
N LEU A 17 5.96 4.06 -2.70
CA LEU A 17 5.79 3.29 -3.94
C LEU A 17 4.60 3.79 -4.76
N ILE A 18 3.48 4.11 -4.11
CA ILE A 18 2.29 4.69 -4.76
C ILE A 18 2.62 6.06 -5.38
N CYS A 19 3.36 6.92 -4.68
CA CYS A 19 3.85 8.19 -5.22
C CYS A 19 4.69 7.99 -6.48
N LYS A 20 5.66 7.06 -6.44
CA LYS A 20 6.55 6.78 -7.57
C LYS A 20 5.76 6.30 -8.79
N TYR A 21 4.79 5.42 -8.59
CA TYR A 21 3.98 4.81 -9.64
C TYR A 21 3.03 5.80 -10.31
N TYR A 22 2.26 6.56 -9.51
CA TYR A 22 1.24 7.49 -10.04
C TYR A 22 1.76 8.92 -10.29
N LYS A 23 3.00 9.24 -9.88
CA LYS A 23 3.57 10.60 -9.93
C LYS A 23 2.70 11.64 -9.20
N ILE A 24 2.24 11.28 -8.00
CA ILE A 24 1.38 12.11 -7.14
C ILE A 24 2.10 12.48 -5.84
N SER A 25 1.57 13.49 -5.14
CA SER A 25 2.08 13.89 -3.83
C SER A 25 1.83 12.81 -2.77
N GLU A 26 2.67 12.81 -1.72
CA GLU A 26 2.53 11.90 -0.58
C GLU A 26 1.15 12.03 0.08
N LYS A 27 0.66 13.25 0.26
CA LYS A 27 -0.68 13.51 0.82
C LYS A 27 -1.77 12.83 0.00
N GLU A 28 -1.69 12.93 -1.33
CA GLU A 28 -2.67 12.30 -2.22
C GLU A 28 -2.56 10.77 -2.18
N ALA A 29 -1.34 10.23 -2.24
CA ALA A 29 -1.08 8.79 -2.15
C ALA A 29 -1.60 8.21 -0.83
N LEU A 30 -1.35 8.89 0.30
CA LEU A 30 -1.84 8.51 1.62
C LEU A 30 -3.37 8.49 1.67
N CYS A 31 -4.01 9.54 1.12
CA CYS A 31 -5.47 9.66 1.08
C CYS A 31 -6.10 8.54 0.24
N ARG A 32 -5.50 8.19 -0.90
CA ARG A 32 -5.96 7.09 -1.76
C ARG A 32 -5.75 5.74 -1.08
N PHE A 33 -4.59 5.52 -0.49
CA PHE A 33 -4.27 4.28 0.19
C PHE A 33 -5.27 3.99 1.31
N TYR A 34 -5.50 4.91 2.23
CA TYR A 34 -6.45 4.71 3.34
C TYR A 34 -7.92 4.55 2.92
N LYS A 35 -8.28 4.91 1.68
CA LYS A 35 -9.63 4.69 1.12
C LYS A 35 -9.77 3.36 0.38
N SER A 36 -8.68 2.62 0.19
CA SER A 36 -8.69 1.36 -0.54
C SER A 36 -9.14 0.18 0.31
N LYS A 37 -9.67 -0.85 -0.35
CA LYS A 37 -9.93 -2.15 0.28
C LYS A 37 -8.64 -2.81 0.73
N THR A 38 -7.55 -2.59 -0.01
CA THR A 38 -6.21 -3.06 0.36
C THR A 38 -5.78 -2.56 1.73
N ALA A 39 -5.97 -1.26 2.03
CA ALA A 39 -5.64 -0.71 3.34
C ALA A 39 -6.59 -1.20 4.45
N ALA A 40 -7.87 -1.40 4.14
CA ALA A 40 -8.82 -1.99 5.08
C ALA A 40 -8.41 -3.42 5.47
N ASN A 41 -8.05 -4.25 4.48
CA ASN A 41 -7.53 -5.60 4.72
C ASN A 41 -6.19 -5.53 5.46
N TYR A 42 -5.29 -4.61 5.11
CA TYR A 42 -4.00 -4.47 5.78
C TYR A 42 -4.13 -4.12 7.27
N ALA A 43 -5.19 -3.40 7.64
CA ALA A 43 -5.50 -3.08 9.03
C ALA A 43 -6.21 -4.22 9.78
N ASP A 44 -6.72 -5.23 9.07
CA ASP A 44 -7.47 -6.34 9.63
C ASP A 44 -6.53 -7.47 10.07
N GLU A 45 -6.55 -7.77 11.37
CA GLU A 45 -5.70 -8.79 12.00
C GLU A 45 -6.06 -10.23 11.56
N GLU A 46 -7.28 -10.47 11.06
CA GLU A 46 -7.75 -11.78 10.60
C GLU A 46 -7.37 -12.06 9.13
N THR A 47 -7.18 -11.04 8.29
CA THR A 47 -6.93 -11.22 6.85
C THR A 47 -5.49 -11.59 6.50
N GLY A 48 -4.55 -11.49 7.46
CA GLY A 48 -3.20 -12.04 7.37
C GLY A 48 -2.20 -11.31 6.46
N ILE A 49 -2.59 -10.24 5.75
CA ILE A 49 -1.68 -9.52 4.85
C ILE A 49 -0.75 -8.51 5.57
N TYR A 50 -0.92 -8.32 6.88
CA TYR A 50 -0.13 -7.38 7.69
C TYR A 50 1.38 -7.69 7.74
N GLY A 51 1.76 -8.96 7.52
CA GLY A 51 3.16 -9.41 7.49
C GLY A 51 3.84 -9.33 6.12
N GLN A 52 3.12 -8.87 5.09
CA GLN A 52 3.65 -8.79 3.73
C GLN A 52 4.47 -7.52 3.50
N SER A 53 5.37 -7.57 2.51
CA SER A 53 6.24 -6.45 2.17
C SER A 53 5.46 -5.24 1.64
N ALA A 54 6.04 -4.05 1.79
CA ALA A 54 5.47 -2.82 1.22
C ALA A 54 5.22 -2.94 -0.30
N LEU A 55 6.12 -3.63 -1.01
CA LEU A 55 6.00 -3.89 -2.45
C LEU A 55 4.76 -4.73 -2.77
N TYR A 56 4.52 -5.80 -2.02
CA TYR A 56 3.35 -6.64 -2.23
C TYR A 56 2.05 -5.86 -2.00
N ILE A 57 1.98 -5.10 -0.89
CA ILE A 57 0.79 -4.30 -0.56
C ILE A 57 0.55 -3.17 -1.58
N ALA A 58 1.60 -2.48 -2.02
CA ALA A 58 1.49 -1.47 -3.07
C ALA A 58 1.02 -2.08 -4.40
N GLY A 59 1.48 -3.29 -4.74
CA GLY A 59 1.03 -4.04 -5.92
C GLY A 59 -0.45 -4.39 -5.85
N LEU A 60 -0.92 -4.89 -4.70
CA LEU A 60 -2.35 -5.14 -4.47
C LEU A 60 -3.19 -3.87 -4.61
N PHE A 61 -2.72 -2.76 -4.03
CA PHE A 61 -3.38 -1.47 -4.16
C PHE A 61 -3.48 -1.04 -5.63
N ILE A 62 -2.39 -1.09 -6.39
CA ILE A 62 -2.37 -0.72 -7.83
C ILE A 62 -3.32 -1.61 -8.62
N MET A 63 -3.28 -2.93 -8.38
CA MET A 63 -4.17 -3.88 -9.02
C MET A 63 -5.64 -3.61 -8.68
N GLU A 64 -5.95 -3.21 -7.44
CA GLU A 64 -7.30 -2.78 -7.04
C GLU A 64 -7.76 -1.54 -7.80
N GLN A 65 -6.88 -0.55 -8.00
CA GLN A 65 -7.24 0.71 -8.66
C GLN A 65 -7.35 0.56 -10.18
N ASP A 66 -6.40 -0.14 -10.80
CA ASP A 66 -6.18 -0.10 -12.25
C ASP A 66 -6.53 -1.44 -12.95
N GLY A 67 -6.79 -2.50 -12.18
CA GLY A 67 -7.04 -3.86 -12.69
C GLY A 67 -5.80 -4.56 -13.25
N LYS A 68 -4.64 -3.89 -13.28
CA LYS A 68 -3.35 -4.40 -13.75
C LYS A 68 -2.21 -3.59 -13.17
N ILE A 69 -1.01 -4.14 -13.19
CA ILE A 69 0.22 -3.44 -12.78
C ILE A 69 1.05 -3.15 -14.04
N ASP A 70 1.44 -1.90 -14.23
CA ASP A 70 2.45 -1.52 -15.20
C ASP A 70 3.84 -1.83 -14.60
N GLU A 71 4.43 -2.94 -15.01
CA GLU A 71 5.71 -3.43 -14.47
C GLU A 71 6.86 -2.45 -14.68
N GLU A 72 6.85 -1.67 -15.76
CA GLU A 72 7.91 -0.67 -16.02
C GLU A 72 7.82 0.51 -15.04
N ARG A 73 6.61 0.86 -14.60
CA ARG A 73 6.40 1.92 -13.59
C ARG A 73 6.62 1.43 -12.17
N PHE A 74 6.46 0.13 -11.93
CA PHE A 74 6.52 -0.48 -10.61
C PHE A 74 7.89 -1.08 -10.26
N ALA A 75 8.78 -1.23 -11.24
CA ALA A 75 10.19 -1.57 -11.07
C ALA A 75 11.04 -0.45 -10.42
#